data_AF-A0A1E3L6L9-F1
#
_entry.id   AF-A0A1E3L6L9-F1
#
_cell.length_a   1.000
_cell.length_b   1.000
_cell.length_c   1.000
_cell.angle_alpha   90.00
_cell.angle_beta   90.00
_cell.angle_gamma   90.00
#
_symmetry.space_group_name_H-M   'P 1'
#
loop_
_entity.id
_entity.type
_entity.pdbx_description
1 polymer ?
#
loop_
_entity_poly.entity_id
_entity_poly.type
_entity_poly.pdbx_seq_one_letter_code
_entity_poly.pdbx_strand_id
1 'polypeptide(L)'
;MSTLTEREIALAEAIIIPSLIAQQLDQQDQVQLSTFLKVLLKYIEKTSPISAEHLVQQIHLEDDLTVQQLQQYFQLILVHQINIATDPTISNKKYTTGDIARFFGVSVATINNWIHKGRIVGVEKGERFKQARIPEDAIYLSTTGENITIKEASELYQTEVERTSLRPTTAIEEMKELIDAIYHYEQKYKGTYEEVTVTSTIMTSQQQRDFTEWQQLLRTLQDFKR
;
A
#
# COMPACT_ATOMS: atom_id res chain seq x y z
N MET A 1 -18.73 23.98 24.85
CA MET A 1 -17.87 23.78 26.04
C MET A 1 -17.36 22.35 25.98
N SER A 2 -16.09 22.00 25.83
CA SER A 2 -14.83 22.71 25.62
C SER A 2 -13.94 21.71 24.87
N THR A 3 -13.65 21.96 23.59
CA THR A 3 -12.61 21.27 22.82
C THR A 3 -11.33 22.11 22.82
N LEU A 4 -11.05 22.85 23.90
CA LEU A 4 -9.66 22.95 24.34
C LEU A 4 -9.32 21.53 24.78
N THR A 5 -8.67 20.85 23.84
CA THR A 5 -8.98 19.50 23.39
C THR A 5 -8.11 18.53 24.15
N GLU A 6 -8.55 17.31 24.43
CA GLU A 6 -7.75 16.27 25.08
C GLU A 6 -6.32 16.15 24.49
N ARG A 7 -6.17 16.48 23.20
CA ARG A 7 -4.90 16.67 22.49
C ARG A 7 -3.98 17.71 23.13
N GLU A 8 -4.45 18.91 23.43
CA GLU A 8 -3.63 20.00 23.99
C GLU A 8 -3.16 19.64 25.41
N ILE A 9 -4.02 19.00 26.20
CA ILE A 9 -3.66 18.45 27.51
C ILE A 9 -2.57 17.39 27.34
N ALA A 10 -2.78 16.42 26.43
CA ALA A 10 -1.79 15.37 26.17
C ALA A 10 -0.44 15.96 25.68
N LEU A 11 -0.46 16.97 24.81
CA LEU A 11 0.76 17.64 24.35
C LEU A 11 1.49 18.37 25.48
N ALA A 12 0.76 19.03 26.39
CA ALA A 12 1.37 19.65 27.57
C ALA A 12 2.01 18.59 28.48
N GLU A 13 1.32 17.47 28.74
CA GLU A 13 1.85 16.36 29.53
C GLU A 13 3.06 15.69 28.87
N ALA A 14 3.10 15.58 27.54
CA ALA A 14 4.25 15.05 26.81
C ALA A 14 5.53 15.89 26.97
N ILE A 15 5.41 17.15 27.37
CA ILE A 15 6.54 18.02 27.72
C ILE A 15 6.94 17.81 29.20
N ILE A 16 5.94 17.70 30.08
CA ILE A 16 6.15 17.63 31.54
C ILE A 16 6.66 16.25 31.98
N ILE A 17 6.05 15.16 31.51
CA ILE A 17 6.37 13.79 31.94
C ILE A 17 7.84 13.44 31.74
N PRO A 18 8.47 13.70 30.57
CA PRO A 18 9.90 13.43 30.40
C PRO A 18 10.77 14.20 31.39
N SER A 19 10.40 15.44 31.73
CA SER A 19 11.15 16.26 32.69
C SER A 19 11.05 15.74 34.13
N LEU A 20 9.89 15.22 34.53
CA LEU A 20 9.68 14.62 35.85
C LEU A 20 10.49 13.33 36.00
N ILE A 21 10.50 12.51 34.96
CA ILE A 21 11.26 11.26 34.93
C ILE A 21 12.75 11.56 34.97
N ALA A 22 13.23 12.51 34.18
CA ALA A 22 14.63 12.92 34.13
C ALA A 22 15.21 13.36 35.48
N GLN A 23 14.41 13.95 36.36
CA GLN A 23 14.83 14.38 37.71
C GLN A 23 15.12 13.21 38.66
N GLN A 24 14.64 12.01 38.35
CA GLN A 24 14.73 10.84 39.21
C GLN A 24 15.71 9.78 38.69
N LEU A 25 16.30 9.97 37.50
CA LEU A 25 17.15 8.97 36.87
C LEU A 25 18.54 8.91 37.51
N ASP A 26 18.92 7.73 37.99
CA ASP A 26 20.33 7.41 38.23
C ASP A 26 21.03 6.90 36.95
N GLN A 27 22.31 6.50 37.03
CA GLN A 27 23.05 6.00 35.86
C GLN A 27 22.47 4.70 35.30
N GLN A 28 21.95 3.81 36.15
CA GLN A 28 21.36 2.55 35.71
C GLN A 28 20.03 2.81 35.00
N ASP A 29 19.23 3.74 35.52
CA ASP A 29 17.95 4.14 34.93
C ASP A 29 18.14 4.80 33.55
N GLN A 30 19.23 5.55 33.35
CA GLN A 30 19.55 6.16 32.05
C GLN A 30 19.78 5.10 30.97
N VAL A 31 20.51 4.03 31.28
CA VAL A 31 20.77 2.92 30.34
C VAL A 31 19.48 2.18 30.01
N GLN A 32 18.64 1.93 31.02
CA GLN A 32 17.34 1.27 30.83
C GLN A 32 16.39 2.12 29.99
N LEU A 33 16.31 3.43 30.27
CA LEU A 33 15.49 4.36 29.51
C LEU A 33 15.98 4.47 28.06
N SER A 34 17.28 4.60 27.83
CA SER A 34 17.86 4.58 26.47
C SER A 34 17.45 3.33 25.70
N THR A 35 17.56 2.15 26.33
CA THR A 35 17.17 0.88 25.74
C THR A 35 15.68 0.83 25.44
N PHE A 36 14.83 1.31 26.35
CA PHE A 36 13.39 1.39 26.17
C PHE A 36 13.02 2.30 24.98
N LEU A 37 13.62 3.50 24.90
CA LEU A 37 13.40 4.42 23.79
C LEU A 37 13.88 3.82 22.45
N LYS A 38 14.99 3.06 22.44
CA LYS A 38 15.46 2.31 21.25
C LYS A 38 14.43 1.31 20.76
N VAL A 39 13.79 0.58 21.68
CA VAL A 39 12.73 -0.38 21.34
C VAL A 39 11.47 0.34 20.84
N LEU A 40 11.05 1.42 21.50
CA LEU A 40 9.89 2.21 21.07
C LEU A 40 10.08 2.82 19.69
N LEU A 41 11.24 3.41 19.42
CA LEU A 41 11.53 4.00 18.10
C LEU A 41 11.48 2.93 17.01
N LYS A 42 12.07 1.76 17.25
CA LYS A 42 12.00 0.61 16.31
C LYS A 42 10.59 0.09 16.11
N TYR A 43 9.73 0.15 17.13
CA TYR A 43 8.33 -0.21 17.00
C TYR A 43 7.61 0.79 16.09
N ILE A 44 7.76 2.09 16.35
CA ILE A 44 7.16 3.17 15.56
C ILE A 44 7.60 3.10 14.09
N GLU A 45 8.90 2.92 13.84
CA GLU A 45 9.46 2.74 12.49
C GLU A 45 8.82 1.56 11.75
N LYS A 46 8.53 0.47 12.47
CA LYS A 46 7.92 -0.73 11.88
C LYS A 46 6.43 -0.59 11.64
N THR A 47 5.70 0.11 12.49
CA THR A 47 4.24 0.19 12.42
C THR A 47 3.74 1.38 11.65
N SER A 48 4.54 2.44 11.54
CA SER A 48 4.15 3.68 10.86
C SER A 48 5.35 4.31 10.13
N PRO A 49 5.90 3.61 9.13
CA PRO A 49 7.17 3.99 8.49
C PRO A 49 7.17 5.39 7.88
N ILE A 50 6.02 5.84 7.33
CA ILE A 50 5.90 7.16 6.68
C ILE A 50 5.93 8.29 7.71
N SER A 51 5.15 8.18 8.78
CA SER A 51 5.09 9.22 9.80
C SER A 51 6.37 9.23 10.65
N ALA A 52 7.03 8.07 10.81
CA ALA A 52 8.24 7.91 11.61
C ALA A 52 9.50 8.52 10.96
N GLU A 53 9.52 8.79 9.65
CA GLU A 53 10.73 9.17 8.91
C GLU A 53 11.45 10.38 9.54
N HIS A 54 10.72 11.46 9.80
CA HIS A 54 11.28 12.65 10.43
C HIS A 54 11.70 12.43 11.89
N LEU A 55 11.02 11.55 12.63
CA LEU A 55 11.36 11.22 14.01
C LEU A 55 12.68 10.46 14.06
N VAL A 56 12.85 9.45 13.21
CA VAL A 56 14.07 8.62 13.13
C VAL A 56 15.28 9.46 12.72
N GLN A 57 15.11 10.45 11.84
CA GLN A 57 16.19 11.37 11.45
C GLN A 57 16.65 12.29 12.60
N GLN A 58 15.77 12.62 13.55
CA GLN A 58 16.08 13.53 14.66
C GLN A 58 16.64 12.81 15.90
N ILE A 59 16.40 11.51 16.03
CA ILE A 59 16.79 10.74 17.20
C ILE A 59 18.01 9.85 16.86
N HIS A 60 19.15 10.18 17.44
CA HIS A 60 20.36 9.36 17.38
C HIS A 60 20.62 8.71 18.74
N LEU A 61 20.11 7.49 18.93
CA LEU A 61 20.28 6.75 20.18
C LEU A 61 21.65 6.06 20.22
N GLU A 62 22.68 6.83 20.57
CA GLU A 62 24.02 6.33 20.87
C GLU A 62 24.07 5.65 22.27
N ASP A 63 25.22 5.10 22.66
CA ASP A 63 25.35 4.40 23.94
C ASP A 63 25.56 5.34 25.14
N ASP A 64 26.07 6.56 24.90
CA ASP A 64 26.38 7.55 25.94
C ASP A 64 25.47 8.79 25.86
N LEU A 65 24.16 8.61 26.07
CA LEU A 65 23.20 9.71 26.05
C LEU A 65 23.14 10.45 27.38
N THR A 66 23.17 11.78 27.33
CA THR A 66 22.89 12.62 28.50
C THR A 66 21.43 12.54 28.92
N VAL A 67 21.14 12.81 30.20
CA VAL A 67 19.77 12.93 30.73
C VAL A 67 18.93 13.92 29.90
N GLN A 68 19.53 15.03 29.48
CA GLN A 68 18.85 16.04 28.65
C GLN A 68 18.48 15.51 27.27
N GLN A 69 19.36 14.73 26.63
CA GLN A 69 19.06 14.06 25.37
C GLN A 69 17.96 13.00 25.53
N LEU A 70 18.02 12.18 26.59
CA LEU A 70 16.98 11.19 26.88
C LEU A 70 15.61 11.85 27.09
N GLN A 71 15.57 12.96 27.83
CA GLN A 71 14.36 13.76 28.03
C GLN A 71 13.82 14.27 26.68
N GLN A 72 14.67 14.87 25.86
CA GLN A 72 14.29 15.41 24.55
C GLN A 72 13.76 14.31 23.63
N TYR A 73 14.43 13.17 23.55
CA TYR A 73 14.01 12.05 22.71
C TYR A 73 12.70 11.44 23.18
N PHE A 74 12.51 11.31 24.49
CA PHE A 74 11.26 10.82 25.03
C PHE A 74 10.10 11.79 24.72
N GLN A 75 10.32 13.09 24.89
CA GLN A 75 9.36 14.12 24.51
C GLN A 75 9.00 14.03 23.02
N LEU A 76 9.99 13.93 22.13
CA LEU A 76 9.75 13.80 20.69
C LEU A 76 8.90 12.58 20.35
N ILE A 77 9.19 11.43 20.96
CA ILE A 77 8.42 10.19 20.79
C ILE A 77 6.97 10.37 21.26
N LEU A 78 6.74 10.95 22.44
CA LEU A 78 5.39 11.15 22.98
C LEU A 78 4.58 12.12 22.13
N VAL A 79 5.17 13.27 21.75
CA VAL A 79 4.52 14.25 20.87
C VAL A 79 4.15 13.61 19.53
N HIS A 80 5.05 12.80 18.97
CA HIS A 80 4.78 12.07 17.73
C HIS A 80 3.61 11.10 17.88
N GLN A 81 3.56 10.30 18.96
CA GLN A 81 2.45 9.39 19.22
C GLN A 81 1.11 10.10 19.41
N ILE A 82 1.09 11.25 20.10
CA ILE A 82 -0.13 12.06 20.28
C ILE A 82 -0.59 12.61 18.94
N ASN A 83 0.33 13.10 18.10
CA ASN A 83 -0.02 13.55 16.77
C ASN A 83 -0.60 12.40 15.94
N ILE A 84 0.02 11.21 15.94
CA ILE A 84 -0.56 10.03 15.28
C ILE A 84 -1.97 9.71 15.81
N ALA A 85 -2.15 9.70 17.12
CA ALA A 85 -3.42 9.31 17.74
C ALA A 85 -4.55 10.33 17.53
N THR A 86 -4.21 11.60 17.32
CA THR A 86 -5.18 12.71 17.25
C THR A 86 -5.32 13.32 15.86
N ASP A 87 -4.45 12.96 14.92
CA ASP A 87 -4.53 13.43 13.55
C ASP A 87 -5.63 12.66 12.79
N PRO A 88 -6.72 13.34 12.39
CA PRO A 88 -7.82 12.69 11.68
C PRO A 88 -7.42 12.26 10.26
N THR A 89 -6.28 12.73 9.74
CA THR A 89 -5.76 12.35 8.42
C THR A 89 -4.98 11.03 8.45
N ILE A 90 -4.50 10.61 9.62
CA ILE A 90 -3.83 9.33 9.83
C ILE A 90 -4.93 8.29 10.08
N SER A 91 -5.36 7.62 9.00
CA SER A 91 -6.49 6.70 9.07
C SER A 91 -6.06 5.34 9.64
N ASN A 92 -6.76 4.90 10.69
CA ASN A 92 -6.59 3.58 11.31
C ASN A 92 -7.20 2.43 10.47
N LYS A 93 -7.47 2.67 9.18
CA LYS A 93 -8.12 1.67 8.33
C LYS A 93 -7.16 0.51 8.11
N LYS A 94 -7.64 -0.68 8.45
CA LYS A 94 -6.93 -1.94 8.27
C LYS A 94 -7.65 -2.78 7.24
N TYR A 95 -6.88 -3.28 6.30
CA TYR A 95 -7.32 -4.14 5.23
C TYR A 95 -7.01 -5.61 5.54
N THR A 96 -7.84 -6.50 5.03
CA THR A 96 -7.56 -7.94 5.05
C THR A 96 -6.65 -8.30 3.88
N THR A 97 -6.02 -9.47 3.95
CA THR A 97 -5.27 -10.01 2.80
C THR A 97 -6.14 -10.20 1.56
N GLY A 98 -7.45 -10.39 1.71
CA GLY A 98 -8.43 -10.43 0.62
C GLY A 98 -8.68 -9.06 -0.02
N ASP A 99 -8.66 -7.98 0.76
CA ASP A 99 -8.76 -6.61 0.24
C ASP A 99 -7.51 -6.26 -0.57
N ILE A 100 -6.32 -6.55 -0.01
CA ILE A 100 -5.05 -6.31 -0.71
C ILE A 100 -4.97 -7.15 -2.00
N ALA A 101 -5.38 -8.42 -1.94
CA ALA A 101 -5.44 -9.28 -3.12
C ALA A 101 -6.29 -8.65 -4.24
N ARG A 102 -7.42 -8.01 -3.89
CA ARG A 102 -8.26 -7.28 -4.85
C ARG A 102 -7.57 -6.05 -5.41
N PHE A 103 -6.93 -5.23 -4.55
CA PHE A 103 -6.25 -4.01 -5.00
C PHE A 103 -5.13 -4.29 -6.01
N PHE A 104 -4.40 -5.38 -5.80
CA PHE A 104 -3.27 -5.78 -6.66
C PHE A 104 -3.66 -6.76 -7.77
N GLY A 105 -4.92 -7.22 -7.85
CA GLY A 105 -5.36 -8.20 -8.84
C GLY A 105 -4.69 -9.57 -8.73
N VAL A 106 -4.30 -9.99 -7.53
CA VAL A 106 -3.56 -11.25 -7.27
C VAL A 106 -4.31 -12.17 -6.30
N SER A 107 -3.81 -13.39 -6.13
CA SER A 107 -4.36 -14.31 -5.14
C SER A 107 -4.00 -13.91 -3.70
N VAL A 108 -4.85 -14.28 -2.72
CA VAL A 108 -4.53 -14.13 -1.28
C VAL A 108 -3.25 -14.89 -0.90
N ALA A 109 -2.98 -16.03 -1.54
CA ALA A 109 -1.75 -16.79 -1.34
C ALA A 109 -0.50 -15.99 -1.75
N THR A 110 -0.60 -15.18 -2.82
CA THR A 110 0.46 -14.27 -3.27
C THR A 110 0.74 -13.20 -2.22
N ILE A 111 -0.30 -12.59 -1.64
CA ILE A 111 -0.16 -11.58 -0.57
C ILE A 111 0.49 -12.18 0.68
N ASN A 112 0.07 -13.37 1.09
CA ASN A 112 0.68 -14.07 2.22
C ASN A 112 2.18 -14.35 1.98
N ASN A 113 2.55 -14.71 0.75
CA ASN A 113 3.95 -14.90 0.37
C ASN A 113 4.74 -13.58 0.45
N TRP A 114 4.17 -12.47 0.00
CA TRP A 114 4.79 -11.15 0.11
C TRP A 114 5.01 -10.72 1.56
N ILE A 115 4.03 -10.93 2.44
CA ILE A 115 4.19 -10.68 3.89
C ILE A 115 5.31 -11.56 4.46
N HIS A 116 5.33 -12.85 4.10
CA HIS A 116 6.35 -13.78 4.61
C HIS A 116 7.76 -13.36 4.20
N LYS A 117 7.91 -12.90 2.94
CA LYS A 117 9.16 -12.39 2.37
C LYS A 117 9.52 -10.97 2.83
N GLY A 118 8.70 -10.33 3.66
CA GLY A 118 8.95 -8.95 4.12
C GLY A 118 8.79 -7.90 3.02
N ARG A 119 8.04 -8.21 1.95
CA ARG A 119 7.74 -7.27 0.87
C ARG A 119 6.59 -6.33 1.21
N ILE A 120 5.84 -6.59 2.30
CA ILE A 120 4.88 -5.64 2.86
C ILE A 120 5.39 -5.25 4.23
N VAL A 121 5.85 -3.99 4.35
CA VAL A 121 6.35 -3.36 5.58
C VAL A 121 5.17 -2.68 6.29
N GLY A 122 5.16 -2.61 7.62
CA GLY A 122 3.98 -2.11 8.36
C GLY A 122 3.04 -3.20 8.88
N VAL A 123 3.29 -4.48 8.56
CA VAL A 123 2.42 -5.59 8.97
C VAL A 123 2.96 -6.31 10.19
N GLU A 124 2.18 -6.32 11.27
CA GLU A 124 2.43 -7.21 12.40
C GLU A 124 2.19 -8.66 11.96
N LYS A 125 3.22 -9.50 12.10
CA LYS A 125 3.07 -10.95 11.92
C LYS A 125 2.20 -11.46 13.06
N GLY A 126 0.89 -11.55 12.82
CA GLY A 126 -0.04 -12.19 13.73
C GLY A 126 0.35 -13.64 14.03
N GLU A 127 -0.17 -14.17 15.13
CA GLU A 127 -0.03 -15.59 15.48
C GLU A 127 -0.41 -16.49 14.31
N ARG A 128 0.24 -17.67 14.20
CA ARG A 128 -0.10 -18.71 13.23
C ARG A 128 -1.63 -18.88 13.20
N PHE A 129 -2.22 -18.82 12.00
CA PHE A 129 -3.67 -18.96 11.73
C PHE A 129 -4.58 -17.74 11.99
N LYS A 130 -4.06 -16.59 12.46
CA LYS A 130 -4.86 -15.35 12.44
C LYS A 130 -4.76 -14.64 11.10
N GLN A 131 -5.89 -14.15 10.59
CA GLN A 131 -5.93 -13.30 9.39
C GLN A 131 -5.13 -12.02 9.65
N ALA A 132 -4.13 -11.75 8.81
CA ALA A 132 -3.33 -10.53 8.92
C ALA A 132 -4.20 -9.30 8.65
N ARG A 133 -4.10 -8.32 9.54
CA ARG A 133 -4.71 -6.99 9.37
C ARG A 133 -3.59 -6.03 8.96
N ILE A 134 -3.66 -5.56 7.74
CA ILE A 134 -2.63 -4.76 7.08
C ILE A 134 -3.09 -3.30 7.17
N PRO A 135 -2.35 -2.41 7.83
CA PRO A 135 -2.74 -1.02 7.91
C PRO A 135 -2.56 -0.33 6.55
N GLU A 136 -3.29 0.76 6.31
CA GLU A 136 -3.26 1.48 5.02
C GLU A 136 -1.91 2.16 4.71
N ASP A 137 -1.14 2.49 5.75
CA ASP A 137 0.20 3.07 5.68
C ASP A 137 1.30 2.02 5.45
N ALA A 138 0.94 0.73 5.41
CA ALA A 138 1.85 -0.34 5.05
C ALA A 138 2.40 -0.10 3.63
N ILE A 139 3.68 -0.40 3.44
CA ILE A 139 4.40 -0.17 2.20
C ILE A 139 4.66 -1.51 1.51
N TYR A 140 4.21 -1.65 0.26
CA TYR A 140 4.61 -2.74 -0.62
C TYR A 140 5.89 -2.39 -1.38
N LEU A 141 6.88 -3.27 -1.27
CA LEU A 141 8.16 -3.17 -1.95
C LEU A 141 8.09 -3.95 -3.28
N SER A 142 8.03 -3.23 -4.40
CA SER A 142 8.08 -3.86 -5.73
C SER A 142 9.47 -4.41 -6.05
N THR A 143 9.52 -5.45 -6.87
CA THR A 143 10.76 -5.95 -7.48
C THR A 143 11.33 -4.96 -8.51
N THR A 144 10.51 -4.05 -9.01
CA THR A 144 10.90 -3.01 -9.98
C THR A 144 11.46 -1.75 -9.32
N GLY A 145 11.46 -1.67 -7.98
CA GLY A 145 11.99 -0.53 -7.21
C GLY A 145 10.95 0.55 -6.89
N GLU A 146 9.75 0.47 -7.45
CA GLU A 146 8.64 1.37 -7.08
C GLU A 146 7.96 0.87 -5.79
N ASN A 147 7.98 1.69 -4.75
CA ASN A 147 7.29 1.39 -3.50
C ASN A 147 5.94 2.09 -3.51
N ILE A 148 4.89 1.38 -3.12
CA ILE A 148 3.53 1.91 -3.06
C ILE A 148 2.91 1.58 -1.70
N THR A 149 2.18 2.54 -1.15
CA THR A 149 1.41 2.33 0.08
C THR A 149 0.14 1.53 -0.22
N ILE A 150 -0.36 0.83 0.78
CA ILE A 150 -1.65 0.13 0.67
C ILE A 150 -2.79 1.11 0.42
N LYS A 151 -2.72 2.32 0.98
CA LYS A 151 -3.64 3.42 0.70
C LYS A 151 -3.66 3.77 -0.79
N GLU A 152 -2.51 4.07 -1.38
CA GLU A 152 -2.41 4.38 -2.82
C GLU A 152 -2.92 3.21 -3.67
N ALA A 153 -2.58 1.96 -3.33
CA ALA A 153 -3.11 0.79 -4.03
C ALA A 153 -4.65 0.70 -3.95
N SER A 154 -5.23 1.03 -2.79
CA SER A 154 -6.68 1.07 -2.61
C SER A 154 -7.36 2.20 -3.38
N GLU A 155 -6.72 3.37 -3.46
CA GLU A 155 -7.21 4.54 -4.20
C GLU A 155 -7.14 4.33 -5.72
N LEU A 156 -6.05 3.73 -6.21
CA LEU A 156 -5.91 3.31 -7.60
C LEU A 156 -6.98 2.28 -7.97
N TYR A 157 -7.18 1.27 -7.13
CA TYR A 157 -8.23 0.28 -7.32
C TYR A 157 -9.62 0.93 -7.32
N GLN A 158 -9.90 1.86 -6.41
CA GLN A 158 -11.18 2.56 -6.36
C GLN A 158 -11.39 3.45 -7.59
N THR A 159 -10.36 4.15 -8.04
CA THR A 159 -10.39 4.95 -9.27
C THR A 159 -10.67 4.07 -10.48
N GLU A 160 -10.05 2.89 -10.56
CA GLU A 160 -10.29 1.93 -11.63
C GLU A 160 -11.70 1.33 -11.54
N VAL A 161 -12.15 0.94 -10.34
CA VAL A 161 -13.53 0.50 -10.12
C VAL A 161 -14.50 1.60 -10.51
N GLU A 162 -14.28 2.86 -10.15
CA GLU A 162 -15.13 3.99 -10.55
C GLU A 162 -15.09 4.23 -12.05
N ARG A 163 -13.92 4.14 -12.70
CA ARG A 163 -13.77 4.20 -14.16
C ARG A 163 -14.60 3.11 -14.84
N THR A 164 -14.61 1.91 -14.25
CA THR A 164 -15.31 0.73 -14.80
C THR A 164 -16.77 0.61 -14.31
N SER A 165 -17.16 1.28 -13.22
CA SER A 165 -18.50 1.22 -12.59
C SER A 165 -19.36 2.43 -12.93
N LEU A 166 -18.76 3.60 -13.19
CA LEU A 166 -19.45 4.80 -13.69
C LEU A 166 -19.70 4.73 -15.21
N ARG A 167 -19.16 3.71 -15.89
CA ARG A 167 -19.59 3.31 -17.21
C ARG A 167 -20.12 1.88 -17.11
N PRO A 168 -21.44 1.66 -16.96
CA PRO A 168 -21.99 0.52 -17.66
C PRO A 168 -21.58 0.74 -19.12
N THR A 169 -20.58 0.01 -19.61
CA THR A 169 -20.17 0.11 -21.01
C THR A 169 -21.45 -0.13 -21.79
N THR A 170 -21.96 0.94 -22.42
CA THR A 170 -23.22 0.79 -23.13
C THR A 170 -22.97 -0.24 -24.21
N ALA A 171 -23.99 -1.00 -24.62
CA ALA A 171 -23.81 -2.00 -25.68
C ALA A 171 -23.15 -1.39 -26.95
N ILE A 172 -23.31 -0.08 -27.15
CA ILE A 172 -22.69 0.71 -28.21
C ILE A 172 -21.18 0.90 -27.99
N GLU A 173 -20.73 1.17 -26.77
CA GLU A 173 -19.31 1.33 -26.44
C GLU A 173 -18.57 -0.01 -26.44
N GLU A 174 -19.17 -1.09 -25.94
CA GLU A 174 -18.60 -2.45 -26.03
C GLU A 174 -18.45 -2.86 -27.50
N MET A 175 -19.48 -2.58 -28.31
CA MET A 175 -19.43 -2.82 -29.74
C MET A 175 -18.34 -1.98 -30.42
N LYS A 176 -18.13 -0.74 -29.98
CA LYS A 176 -17.08 0.13 -30.51
C LYS A 176 -15.69 -0.40 -30.17
N GLU A 177 -15.43 -0.78 -28.93
CA GLU A 177 -14.15 -1.36 -28.50
C GLU A 177 -13.86 -2.67 -29.24
N LEU A 178 -14.89 -3.49 -29.45
CA LEU A 178 -14.80 -4.72 -30.22
C LEU A 178 -14.45 -4.48 -31.69
N ILE A 179 -15.07 -3.47 -32.32
CA ILE A 179 -14.76 -3.04 -33.69
C ILE A 179 -13.33 -2.48 -33.77
N ASP A 180 -12.93 -1.64 -32.81
CA ASP A 180 -11.58 -1.05 -32.78
C ASP A 180 -10.50 -2.13 -32.61
N ALA A 181 -10.75 -3.16 -31.80
CA ALA A 181 -9.86 -4.30 -31.64
C ALA A 181 -9.77 -5.17 -32.91
N ILE A 182 -10.88 -5.38 -33.63
CA ILE A 182 -10.88 -6.07 -34.93
C ILE A 182 -10.09 -5.25 -35.96
N TYR A 183 -10.33 -3.94 -36.02
CA TYR A 183 -9.65 -3.03 -36.94
C TYR A 183 -8.14 -3.01 -36.68
N HIS A 184 -7.71 -3.07 -35.42
CA HIS A 184 -6.29 -3.19 -35.07
C HIS A 184 -5.63 -4.39 -35.77
N TYR A 185 -6.26 -5.56 -35.75
CA TYR A 185 -5.75 -6.75 -36.41
C TYR A 185 -5.77 -6.64 -37.95
N GLU A 186 -6.82 -6.05 -38.53
CA GLU A 186 -6.90 -5.79 -39.97
C GLU A 186 -5.78 -4.87 -40.45
N GLN A 187 -5.45 -3.82 -39.68
CA GLN A 187 -4.34 -2.93 -40.00
C GLN A 187 -2.98 -3.63 -39.82
N LYS A 188 -2.82 -4.42 -38.76
CA LYS A 188 -1.59 -5.16 -38.46
C LYS A 188 -1.26 -6.18 -39.55
N TYR A 189 -2.28 -6.86 -40.08
CA TYR A 189 -2.12 -7.93 -41.06
C TYR A 189 -2.48 -7.53 -42.50
N LYS A 190 -2.89 -6.28 -42.72
CA LYS A 190 -3.17 -5.67 -44.04
C LYS A 190 -4.21 -6.43 -44.87
N GLY A 191 -5.30 -6.84 -44.24
CA GLY A 191 -6.39 -7.56 -44.88
C GLY A 191 -7.40 -8.05 -43.86
N THR A 192 -8.50 -8.62 -44.32
CA THR A 192 -9.50 -9.24 -43.44
C THR A 192 -8.99 -10.57 -42.86
N TYR A 193 -9.65 -11.07 -41.82
CA TYR A 193 -9.29 -12.34 -41.20
C TYR A 193 -9.28 -13.49 -42.24
N GLU A 194 -10.28 -13.55 -43.13
CA GLU A 194 -10.32 -14.58 -44.16
C GLU A 194 -9.22 -14.43 -45.20
N GLU A 195 -8.93 -13.21 -45.66
CA GLU A 195 -7.90 -12.93 -46.66
C GLU A 195 -6.49 -13.32 -46.17
N VAL A 196 -6.19 -12.95 -44.93
CA VAL A 196 -4.87 -13.18 -44.34
C VAL A 196 -4.68 -14.65 -43.97
N THR A 197 -5.70 -15.32 -43.45
CA THR A 197 -5.60 -16.75 -43.07
C THR A 197 -5.52 -17.68 -44.27
N VAL A 198 -6.17 -17.36 -45.40
CA VAL A 198 -6.07 -18.13 -46.65
C VAL A 198 -4.68 -17.99 -47.30
N THR A 199 -4.05 -16.81 -47.16
CA THR A 199 -2.75 -16.53 -47.79
C THR A 199 -1.56 -16.99 -46.93
N SER A 200 -1.77 -17.20 -45.63
CA SER A 200 -0.72 -17.54 -44.67
C SER A 200 -0.50 -19.05 -44.57
N THR A 201 0.45 -19.58 -45.35
CA THR A 201 0.79 -21.01 -45.36
C THR A 201 1.70 -21.45 -44.21
N ILE A 202 2.43 -20.53 -43.57
CA ILE A 202 3.26 -20.80 -42.38
C ILE A 202 3.08 -19.63 -41.39
N MET A 203 2.51 -19.91 -40.22
CA MET A 203 2.30 -18.93 -39.16
C MET A 203 3.32 -19.12 -38.04
N THR A 204 3.85 -18.02 -37.52
CA THR A 204 4.64 -18.02 -36.29
C THR A 204 3.75 -18.23 -35.06
N SER A 205 4.34 -18.66 -33.93
CA SER A 205 3.58 -18.84 -32.68
C SER A 205 2.91 -17.55 -32.17
N GLN A 206 3.45 -16.38 -32.51
CA GLN A 206 2.82 -15.10 -32.19
C GLN A 206 1.60 -14.85 -33.08
N GLN A 207 1.74 -15.05 -34.39
CA GLN A 207 0.64 -14.92 -35.35
C GLN A 207 -0.51 -15.86 -35.00
N GLN A 208 -0.21 -17.10 -34.59
CA GLN A 208 -1.24 -18.07 -34.22
C GLN A 208 -2.06 -17.64 -32.99
N ARG A 209 -1.41 -16.98 -32.00
CA ARG A 209 -2.12 -16.37 -30.86
C ARG A 209 -3.01 -15.23 -31.32
N ASP A 210 -2.44 -14.30 -32.10
CA ASP A 210 -3.15 -13.14 -32.63
C ASP A 210 -4.38 -13.56 -33.46
N PHE A 211 -4.26 -14.57 -34.33
CA PHE A 211 -5.41 -15.09 -35.10
C PHE A 211 -6.46 -15.76 -34.21
N THR A 212 -6.05 -16.45 -33.15
CA THR A 212 -6.99 -17.05 -32.19
C THR A 212 -7.79 -15.97 -31.47
N GLU A 213 -7.12 -14.91 -31.01
CA GLU A 213 -7.77 -13.77 -30.36
C GLU A 213 -8.69 -13.03 -31.34
N TRP A 214 -8.21 -12.75 -32.56
CA TRP A 214 -9.02 -12.11 -33.59
C TRP A 214 -10.27 -12.92 -33.96
N GLN A 215 -10.14 -14.24 -34.08
CA GLN A 215 -11.28 -15.13 -34.33
C GLN A 215 -12.31 -15.09 -33.19
N GLN A 216 -11.86 -14.99 -31.93
CA GLN A 216 -12.75 -14.84 -30.77
C GLN A 216 -13.50 -13.50 -30.83
N LEU A 217 -12.82 -12.40 -31.12
CA LEU A 217 -13.45 -11.08 -31.27
C LEU A 217 -14.52 -11.07 -32.37
N LEU A 218 -14.26 -11.72 -33.51
CA LEU A 218 -15.24 -11.85 -34.59
C LEU A 218 -16.48 -12.67 -34.18
N ARG A 219 -16.30 -13.73 -33.39
CA ARG A 219 -17.42 -14.51 -32.84
C ARG A 219 -18.25 -13.69 -31.87
N THR A 220 -17.59 -12.99 -30.95
CA THR A 220 -18.27 -12.08 -30.01
C THR A 220 -19.06 -11.01 -30.75
N LEU A 221 -18.55 -10.48 -31.87
CA LEU A 221 -19.25 -9.49 -32.69
C LEU A 221 -20.48 -10.08 -33.41
N GLN A 222 -20.42 -11.36 -33.80
CA GLN A 222 -21.56 -12.07 -34.39
C GLN A 222 -22.65 -12.33 -33.35
N ASP A 223 -22.27 -12.71 -32.14
CA ASP A 223 -23.20 -12.94 -31.03
C ASP A 223 -23.86 -11.63 -30.58
N PHE A 224 -23.16 -10.49 -30.66
CA PHE A 224 -23.71 -9.15 -30.38
C PHE A 224 -24.76 -8.68 -31.40
N LYS A 225 -24.78 -9.26 -32.61
CA LYS A 225 -25.74 -8.94 -33.69
C LYS A 225 -27.00 -9.81 -33.67
N ARG A 226 -27.05 -10.85 -32.83
CA ARG A 226 -28.19 -11.78 -32.67
C ARG A 226 -29.15 -11.31 -31.59
#